data_AF-A0A0Q9UB20-F1
#
_entry.id   AF-A0A0Q9UB20-F1
#
_cell.length_a   1.000
_cell.length_b   1.000
_cell.length_c   1.000
_cell.angle_alpha   90.00
_cell.angle_beta   90.00
_cell.angle_gamma   90.00
#
_symmetry.space_group_name_H-M   'P 1'
#
loop_
_entity.id
_entity.type
_entity.pdbx_description
1 polymer ?
#
loop_
_entity_poly.entity_id
_entity_poly.type
_entity_poly.pdbx_seq_one_letter_code
_entity_poly.pdbx_strand_id
1 'polypeptide(L)'
;MRAGARRAATLTGAGIRRVRTLLGDIVWFACLLAATALLLGAVLVVLDANTRNALVAAVLRAADWADLGVFSRTAGVKQFSGDNAVVKNTVTNWGLGAVAWLVVGRVGRRILTPRS
;
A
#
# COMPACT_ATOMS: atom_id res chain seq x y z
N MET A 1 40.17 -7.90 28.08
CA MET A 1 39.36 -6.72 27.68
C MET A 1 38.70 -6.78 26.30
N ARG A 2 39.29 -7.40 25.25
CA ARG A 2 38.71 -7.39 23.88
C ARG A 2 37.37 -8.14 23.68
N ALA A 3 37.05 -9.12 24.53
CA ALA A 3 35.83 -9.94 24.38
C ALA A 3 34.53 -9.21 24.79
N GLY A 4 34.57 -8.37 25.83
CA GLY A 4 33.40 -7.62 26.32
C GLY A 4 32.95 -6.54 25.32
N ALA A 5 33.90 -5.80 24.74
CA ALA A 5 33.62 -4.78 23.73
C ALA A 5 33.00 -5.37 22.45
N ARG A 6 33.44 -6.57 22.02
CA ARG A 6 32.83 -7.28 20.88
C ARG A 6 31.40 -7.73 21.18
N ARG A 7 31.12 -8.26 22.37
CA ARG A 7 29.76 -8.62 22.78
C ARG A 7 28.82 -7.41 22.82
N ALA A 8 29.27 -6.28 23.37
CA ALA A 8 28.48 -5.05 23.40
C ALA A 8 28.18 -4.50 21.99
N ALA A 9 29.16 -4.54 21.08
CA ALA A 9 28.99 -4.14 19.67
C ALA A 9 28.04 -5.09 18.90
N THR A 10 28.08 -6.40 19.18
CA THR A 10 27.16 -7.36 18.55
C THR A 10 25.71 -7.17 19.04
N LEU A 11 25.52 -6.90 20.34
CA LEU A 11 24.20 -6.65 20.93
C LEU A 11 23.56 -5.37 20.39
N THR A 12 24.33 -4.29 20.28
CA THR A 12 23.88 -3.02 19.67
C THR A 12 23.57 -3.18 18.18
N GLY A 13 24.42 -3.92 17.44
CA GLY A 13 24.15 -4.26 16.04
C GLY A 13 22.89 -5.10 15.83
N ALA A 14 22.60 -6.05 16.74
CA ALA A 14 21.39 -6.86 16.69
C ALA A 14 20.12 -6.03 16.97
N GLY A 15 20.18 -5.11 17.94
CA GLY A 15 19.09 -4.18 18.26
C GLY A 15 18.74 -3.28 17.07
N ILE A 16 19.75 -2.65 16.45
CA ILE A 16 19.55 -1.78 15.27
C ILE A 16 18.95 -2.56 14.10
N ARG A 17 19.43 -3.78 13.83
CA ARG A 17 18.85 -4.64 12.80
C ARG A 17 17.38 -4.94 13.08
N ARG A 18 17.01 -5.24 14.33
CA ARG A 18 15.62 -5.52 14.71
C ARG A 18 14.70 -4.31 14.48
N VAL A 19 15.10 -3.11 14.88
CA VAL A 19 14.33 -1.87 14.65
C VAL A 19 14.14 -1.63 13.16
N ARG A 20 15.21 -1.76 12.37
CA ARG A 20 15.17 -1.62 10.91
C ARG A 20 14.22 -2.62 10.24
N THR A 21 14.22 -3.87 10.68
CA THR A 21 13.28 -4.89 10.19
C THR A 21 11.84 -4.53 10.54
N LEU A 22 11.57 -4.12 11.79
CA LEU A 22 10.23 -3.71 12.22
C LEU A 22 9.71 -2.52 11.39
N LEU A 23 10.54 -1.50 11.16
CA LEU A 23 10.18 -0.37 10.30
C LEU A 23 9.88 -0.83 8.86
N GLY A 24 10.71 -1.72 8.31
CA GLY A 24 10.50 -2.30 6.99
C GLY A 24 9.18 -3.06 6.88
N ASP A 25 8.83 -3.83 7.92
CA ASP A 25 7.58 -4.59 7.96
C ASP A 25 6.36 -3.68 8.15
N ILE A 26 6.46 -2.62 8.96
CA ILE A 26 5.40 -1.61 9.13
C ILE A 26 5.13 -0.89 7.79
N VAL A 27 6.17 -0.41 7.12
CA VAL A 27 6.05 0.25 5.81
C VAL A 27 5.42 -0.68 4.79
N TRP A 28 5.86 -1.94 4.76
CA TRP A 28 5.26 -2.95 3.89
C TRP A 28 3.78 -3.17 4.19
N PHE A 29 3.41 -3.31 5.46
CA PHE A 29 2.03 -3.53 5.88
C PHE A 29 1.14 -2.33 5.51
N ALA A 30 1.61 -1.10 5.73
CA ALA A 30 0.87 0.10 5.34
C ALA A 30 0.60 0.14 3.83
N CYS A 31 1.61 -0.16 3.01
CA CYS A 31 1.45 -0.24 1.55
C CYS A 31 0.50 -1.36 1.12
N LEU A 32 0.57 -2.53 1.79
CA LEU A 32 -0.32 -3.65 1.53
C LEU A 32 -1.78 -3.30 1.86
N LEU A 33 -2.03 -2.57 2.94
CA LEU A 33 -3.36 -2.10 3.32
C LEU A 33 -3.91 -1.11 2.29
N ALA A 34 -3.09 -0.16 1.82
CA ALA A 34 -3.48 0.78 0.77
C ALA A 34 -3.83 0.05 -0.55
N ALA A 35 -3.00 -0.90 -0.97
CA ALA A 35 -3.27 -1.73 -2.15
C ALA A 35 -4.56 -2.55 -1.99
N THR A 36 -4.79 -3.13 -0.81
CA THR A 36 -6.00 -3.88 -0.50
C THR A 36 -7.25 -2.99 -0.58
N ALA A 37 -7.19 -1.79 -0.01
CA ALA A 37 -8.30 -0.84 -0.05
C ALA A 37 -8.68 -0.48 -1.50
N LEU A 38 -7.70 -0.20 -2.35
CA LEU A 38 -7.91 0.09 -3.77
C LEU A 38 -8.57 -1.07 -4.52
N LEU A 39 -8.08 -2.31 -4.31
CA LEU A 39 -8.64 -3.49 -4.96
C LEU A 39 -10.07 -3.79 -4.49
N LEU A 40 -10.33 -3.72 -3.18
CA LEU A 40 -11.67 -3.89 -2.64
C LEU A 40 -12.61 -2.81 -3.14
N GLY A 41 -12.17 -1.55 -3.15
CA GLY A 41 -12.92 -0.44 -3.72
C GLY A 41 -13.27 -0.67 -5.18
N ALA A 42 -12.32 -1.15 -5.99
CA ALA A 42 -12.56 -1.43 -7.41
C ALA A 42 -13.62 -2.51 -7.59
N VAL A 43 -13.56 -3.61 -6.82
CA VAL A 43 -14.59 -4.66 -6.83
C VAL A 43 -15.96 -4.10 -6.43
N LEU A 44 -16.03 -3.27 -5.39
CA LEU A 44 -17.28 -2.66 -4.94
C LEU A 44 -17.90 -1.75 -6.00
N VAL A 45 -17.09 -1.00 -6.75
CA VAL A 45 -17.56 -0.17 -7.87
C VAL A 45 -18.03 -1.04 -9.04
N VAL A 46 -17.33 -2.12 -9.35
CA VAL A 46 -17.75 -3.08 -10.40
C VAL A 46 -19.10 -3.72 -10.06
N LEU A 47 -19.33 -4.04 -8.78
CA LEU A 47 -20.55 -4.67 -8.31
C LEU A 47 -21.70 -3.68 -8.04
N ASP A 48 -21.49 -2.38 -8.28
CA ASP A 48 -22.43 -1.31 -7.93
C ASP A 48 -22.94 -1.43 -6.47
N ALA A 49 -21.99 -1.65 -5.55
CA ALA A 49 -22.30 -1.96 -4.16
C ALA A 49 -23.04 -0.80 -3.45
N ASN A 50 -23.99 -1.15 -2.60
CA ASN A 50 -24.82 -0.18 -1.87
C ASN A 50 -23.99 0.73 -0.96
N THR A 51 -23.77 1.97 -1.39
CA THR A 51 -22.99 3.00 -0.68
C THR A 51 -23.66 3.53 0.60
N ARG A 52 -24.93 3.18 0.86
CA ARG A 52 -25.58 3.45 2.15
C ARG A 52 -25.10 2.50 3.25
N ASN A 53 -24.47 1.38 2.89
CA ASN A 53 -23.86 0.49 3.87
C ASN A 53 -22.57 1.12 4.41
N ALA A 54 -22.47 1.24 5.73
CA ALA A 54 -21.34 1.89 6.39
C ALA A 54 -19.99 1.22 6.05
N LEU A 55 -19.95 -0.10 5.89
CA LEU A 55 -18.75 -0.83 5.52
C LEU A 55 -18.32 -0.53 4.08
N VAL A 56 -19.26 -0.59 3.13
CA VAL A 56 -19.01 -0.24 1.71
C VAL A 56 -18.49 1.20 1.61
N ALA A 57 -19.15 2.15 2.28
CA ALA A 57 -18.73 3.53 2.31
C ALA A 57 -17.36 3.75 2.99
N ALA A 58 -17.02 2.94 4.00
CA ALA A 58 -15.71 3.00 4.64
C ALA A 58 -14.61 2.50 3.71
N VAL A 59 -14.83 1.39 3.01
CA VAL A 59 -13.87 0.84 2.05
C VAL A 59 -13.65 1.80 0.88
N LEU A 60 -14.73 2.37 0.32
CA LEU A 60 -14.62 3.33 -0.78
C LEU A 60 -13.85 4.59 -0.36
N ARG A 61 -14.08 5.12 0.85
CA ARG A 61 -13.31 6.25 1.38
C ARG A 61 -11.84 5.90 1.60
N ALA A 62 -11.53 4.69 2.07
CA ALA A 62 -10.16 4.23 2.21
C ALA A 62 -9.46 4.10 0.84
N ALA A 63 -10.18 3.65 -0.19
CA ALA A 63 -9.68 3.57 -1.56
C ALA A 63 -9.44 4.97 -2.16
N ASP A 64 -10.40 5.89 -2.03
CA ASP A 64 -10.27 7.27 -2.48
C ASP A 64 -9.09 7.98 -1.75
N TRP A 65 -8.78 7.64 -0.48
CA TRP A 65 -7.59 8.16 0.20
C TRP A 65 -6.29 7.51 -0.31
N ALA A 66 -6.32 6.21 -0.57
CA ALA A 66 -5.17 5.44 -1.03
C ALA A 66 -4.78 5.71 -2.50
N ASP A 67 -5.68 6.30 -3.31
CA ASP A 67 -5.37 6.61 -4.71
C ASP A 67 -4.44 7.82 -4.89
N LEU A 68 -4.23 8.58 -3.80
CA LEU A 68 -3.36 9.76 -3.71
C LEU A 68 -3.67 10.85 -4.76
N GLY A 69 -4.87 10.85 -5.33
CA GLY A 69 -5.29 11.72 -6.43
C GLY A 69 -4.72 11.32 -7.80
N VAL A 70 -3.49 10.78 -7.86
CA VAL A 70 -2.83 10.35 -9.11
C VAL A 70 -3.58 9.19 -9.77
N PHE A 71 -4.07 8.25 -8.95
CA PHE A 71 -4.81 7.09 -9.40
C PHE A 71 -6.32 7.28 -9.27
N SER A 72 -6.80 8.52 -9.30
CA SER A 72 -8.22 8.82 -9.15
C SER A 72 -9.09 8.10 -10.18
N ARG A 73 -10.26 7.62 -9.75
CA ARG A 73 -11.28 7.09 -10.67
C ARG A 73 -11.99 8.16 -11.50
N THR A 74 -11.91 9.44 -11.10
CA THR A 74 -12.55 10.56 -11.81
C THR A 74 -11.55 11.37 -12.65
N ALA A 75 -10.30 11.49 -12.19
CA ALA A 75 -9.27 12.31 -12.84
C ALA A 75 -7.87 11.63 -12.86
N GLY A 76 -7.81 10.30 -12.89
CA GLY A 76 -6.55 9.57 -12.82
C GLY A 76 -5.78 9.45 -14.14
N VAL A 77 -4.64 8.76 -14.05
CA VAL A 77 -3.68 8.52 -15.16
C VAL A 77 -4.33 8.07 -16.46
N LYS A 78 -5.36 7.22 -16.37
CA LYS A 78 -6.13 6.77 -17.53
C LYS A 78 -7.58 7.24 -17.46
N GLN A 79 -8.05 7.80 -18.57
CA GLN A 79 -9.44 8.18 -18.79
C GLN A 79 -10.01 7.41 -19.97
N PHE A 80 -11.13 6.75 -19.73
CA PHE A 80 -12.00 6.12 -20.70
C PHE A 80 -13.28 6.94 -20.80
N SER A 81 -13.81 7.05 -22.01
CA SER A 81 -15.10 7.66 -22.31
C SER A 81 -16.07 6.61 -22.86
N GLY A 82 -17.37 6.93 -22.85
CA GLY A 82 -18.43 6.05 -23.33
C GLY A 82 -18.91 5.06 -22.27
N ASP A 83 -19.49 3.96 -22.74
CA ASP A 83 -20.16 2.99 -21.86
C ASP A 83 -19.20 2.40 -20.82
N ASN A 84 -19.70 2.29 -19.59
CA ASN A 84 -18.95 1.79 -18.44
C ASN A 84 -17.64 2.54 -18.13
N ALA A 85 -17.52 3.80 -18.57
CA ALA A 85 -16.34 4.63 -18.32
C ALA A 85 -15.95 4.67 -16.84
N VAL A 86 -16.93 4.79 -15.93
CA VAL A 86 -16.68 4.80 -14.47
C VAL A 86 -16.02 3.51 -14.00
N VAL A 87 -16.55 2.36 -14.39
CA VAL A 87 -16.00 1.05 -14.02
C VAL A 87 -14.60 0.88 -14.61
N LYS A 88 -14.42 1.20 -15.90
CA LYS A 88 -13.12 1.09 -16.58
C LYS A 88 -12.06 1.99 -15.97
N ASN A 89 -12.41 3.25 -15.67
CA ASN A 89 -11.52 4.20 -15.01
C ASN A 89 -11.14 3.70 -13.61
N THR A 90 -12.13 3.26 -12.83
CA THR A 90 -11.88 2.78 -11.47
C THR A 90 -10.98 1.55 -11.47
N VAL A 91 -11.33 0.51 -12.23
CA VAL A 91 -10.55 -0.73 -12.28
C VAL A 91 -9.12 -0.47 -12.77
N THR A 92 -8.96 0.37 -13.79
CA THR A 92 -7.64 0.65 -14.35
C THR A 92 -6.80 1.48 -13.39
N ASN A 93 -7.32 2.61 -12.92
CA ASN A 93 -6.53 3.54 -12.10
C ASN A 93 -6.26 2.94 -10.70
N TRP A 94 -7.27 2.41 -10.02
CA TRP A 94 -7.06 1.79 -8.70
C TRP A 94 -6.28 0.48 -8.79
N GLY A 95 -6.42 -0.30 -9.88
CA GLY A 95 -5.56 -1.45 -10.14
C GLY A 95 -4.08 -1.05 -10.29
N LEU A 96 -3.79 -0.01 -11.07
CA LEU A 96 -2.43 0.53 -11.21
C LEU A 96 -1.91 1.11 -9.88
N GLY A 97 -2.75 1.83 -9.13
CA GLY A 97 -2.40 2.35 -7.81
C GLY A 97 -2.05 1.24 -6.81
N ALA A 98 -2.80 0.13 -6.82
CA ALA A 98 -2.50 -1.02 -5.98
C ALA A 98 -1.13 -1.63 -6.32
N VAL A 99 -0.83 -1.79 -7.61
CA VAL A 99 0.50 -2.24 -8.06
C VAL A 99 1.60 -1.27 -7.60
N ALA A 100 1.38 0.05 -7.75
CA ALA A 100 2.33 1.06 -7.33
C ALA A 100 2.64 0.98 -5.82
N TRP A 101 1.61 0.85 -4.97
CA TRP A 101 1.79 0.65 -3.53
C TRP A 101 2.58 -0.62 -3.22
N LEU A 102 2.28 -1.75 -3.87
CA LEU A 102 3.02 -3.00 -3.66
C LEU A 102 4.49 -2.87 -4.08
N VAL A 103 4.78 -2.19 -5.19
CA VAL A 103 6.16 -1.95 -5.64
C VAL A 103 6.90 -1.06 -4.63
N VAL A 104 6.33 0.08 -4.26
CA VAL A 104 6.92 1.02 -3.29
C VAL A 104 7.15 0.35 -1.95
N GLY A 105 6.17 -0.38 -1.43
CA GLY A 105 6.31 -1.13 -0.18
C GLY A 105 7.40 -2.19 -0.27
N ARG A 106 7.50 -2.92 -1.39
CA ARG A 106 8.53 -3.97 -1.58
C ARG A 106 9.92 -3.35 -1.60
N VAL A 107 10.09 -2.22 -2.28
CA VAL A 107 11.35 -1.48 -2.35
C VAL A 107 11.70 -0.88 -0.99
N GLY A 108 10.76 -0.21 -0.33
CA GLY A 108 10.95 0.38 1.00
C GLY A 108 11.39 -0.67 2.03
N ARG A 109 10.71 -1.83 2.07
CA ARG A 109 11.13 -2.95 2.92
C ARG A 109 12.53 -3.45 2.60
N ARG A 110 12.90 -3.56 1.33
CA ARG A 110 14.25 -4.00 0.92
C ARG A 110 15.34 -3.02 1.37
N ILE A 111 15.06 -1.71 1.34
CA ILE A 111 16.00 -0.67 1.77
C ILE A 111 16.14 -0.69 3.30
N LEU A 112 15.01 -0.83 4.00
CA LEU A 112 14.96 -0.81 5.46
C LEU A 112 15.56 -2.07 6.07
N THR A 113 15.33 -3.25 5.48
CA THR A 113 15.85 -4.53 5.95
C THR A 113 17.14 -4.90 5.19
N PRO A 114 18.34 -4.62 5.76
CA PRO A 114 19.58 -5.03 5.13
C PRO A 114 19.64 -6.56 5.09
N ARG A 115 19.76 -7.13 3.89
CA ARG A 115 20.05 -8.54 3.71
C ARG A 115 21.53 -8.74 4.04
N SER A 116 21.81 -9.38 5.17
CA SER A 116 23.12 -9.98 5.46
C SER A 116 23.21 -11.35 4.83
#